data_AF-A0A0R1HQV2-F1
#
_entry.id   AF-A0A0R1HQV2-F1
#
_cell.length_a   1.000
_cell.length_b   1.000
_cell.length_c   1.000
_cell.angle_alpha   90.00
_cell.angle_beta   90.00
_cell.angle_gamma   90.00
#
_symmetry.space_group_name_H-M   'P 1'
#
loop_
_entity.id
_entity.type
_entity.pdbx_description
1 polymer ?
#
loop_
_entity_poly.entity_id
_entity_poly.type
_entity_poly.pdbx_seq_one_letter_code
_entity_poly.pdbx_strand_id
1 'polypeptide(L)'
;MSLTIAQIEATKQEFKENIARSGLSLDDLALVLNTTPDVIAQSIAMHPRRIEDNWIIRNFLMKYMADNGIEVVPFTALLGDYHDYWFLDDRVVERGLIG
;
A
#
# COMPACT_ATOMS: atom_id res chain seq x y z
N MET A 1 -6.84 -3.07 15.51
CA MET A 1 -8.15 -2.83 14.87
C MET A 1 -8.21 -3.65 13.60
N SER A 2 -9.38 -4.12 13.15
CA SER A 2 -9.49 -4.94 11.93
C SER A 2 -10.47 -4.31 10.95
N LEU A 3 -10.19 -4.47 9.65
CA LEU A 3 -11.07 -4.01 8.59
C LEU A 3 -12.34 -4.87 8.53
N THR A 4 -13.48 -4.24 8.25
CA THR A 4 -14.71 -4.93 7.85
C THR A 4 -14.57 -5.52 6.44
N ILE A 5 -15.44 -6.46 6.07
CA ILE A 5 -15.46 -7.04 4.70
C ILE A 5 -15.61 -5.94 3.63
N ALA A 6 -16.47 -4.95 3.87
CA ALA A 6 -16.65 -3.84 2.94
C ALA A 6 -15.37 -3.00 2.79
N GLN A 7 -14.67 -2.72 3.89
CA GLN A 7 -13.39 -2.00 3.87
C GLN A 7 -12.29 -2.81 3.17
N ILE A 8 -12.24 -4.13 3.38
CA ILE A 8 -11.32 -5.04 2.69
C ILE A 8 -11.52 -4.93 1.17
N GLU A 9 -12.75 -5.08 0.69
CA GLU A 9 -13.04 -5.01 -0.74
C GLU A 9 -12.77 -3.63 -1.32
N ALA A 10 -13.13 -2.55 -0.62
CA ALA A 10 -12.81 -1.18 -1.03
C ALA A 10 -11.29 -0.99 -1.15
N THR A 11 -10.52 -1.39 -0.14
CA THR A 11 -9.06 -1.24 -0.11
C THR A 11 -8.39 -2.00 -1.26
N LYS A 12 -8.86 -3.21 -1.58
CA LYS A 12 -8.37 -3.98 -2.75
C LYS A 12 -8.59 -3.23 -4.06
N GLN A 13 -9.78 -2.66 -4.26
CA GLN A 13 -10.08 -1.90 -5.49
C GLN A 13 -9.28 -0.61 -5.56
N GLU A 14 -9.11 0.10 -4.43
CA GLU A 14 -8.29 1.30 -4.34
C GLU A 14 -6.83 1.03 -4.72
N PHE A 15 -6.23 -0.07 -4.22
CA PHE A 15 -4.89 -0.48 -4.65
C PHE A 15 -4.84 -0.79 -6.15
N LYS A 16 -5.76 -1.63 -6.64
CA LYS A 16 -5.79 -2.03 -8.04
C LYS A 16 -5.90 -0.83 -8.99
N GLU A 17 -6.76 0.11 -8.68
CA GLU A 17 -6.99 1.31 -9.48
C GLU A 17 -5.79 2.27 -9.43
N ASN A 18 -5.20 2.50 -8.25
CA ASN A 18 -4.01 3.34 -8.13
C ASN A 18 -2.80 2.74 -8.87
N ILE A 19 -2.60 1.42 -8.79
CA ILE A 19 -1.54 0.73 -9.55
C ILE A 19 -1.79 0.90 -11.05
N ALA A 20 -3.02 0.64 -11.52
CA ALA A 20 -3.38 0.82 -12.93
C ALA A 20 -3.14 2.27 -13.42
N ARG A 21 -3.51 3.28 -12.63
CA ARG A 21 -3.28 4.70 -12.96
C ARG A 21 -1.82 5.11 -12.94
N SER A 22 -1.04 4.53 -12.03
CA SER A 22 0.40 4.83 -11.91
C SER A 22 1.21 4.33 -13.11
N GLY A 23 0.68 3.36 -13.87
CA GLY A 23 1.38 2.68 -14.95
C GLY A 23 2.45 1.69 -14.47
N LEU A 24 2.58 1.48 -13.16
CA LEU A 24 3.54 0.54 -12.57
C LEU A 24 3.04 -0.90 -12.69
N SER A 25 3.97 -1.81 -12.97
CA SER A 25 3.74 -3.25 -12.82
C SER A 25 4.00 -3.70 -11.38
N LEU A 26 3.57 -4.93 -11.06
CA LEU A 26 3.93 -5.54 -9.77
C LEU A 26 5.43 -5.79 -9.65
N ASP A 27 6.13 -6.03 -10.77
CA ASP A 27 7.58 -6.14 -10.82
C ASP A 27 8.29 -4.83 -10.47
N ASP A 28 7.79 -3.69 -10.97
CA ASP A 28 8.34 -2.37 -10.63
C ASP A 28 8.19 -2.07 -9.14
N LEU A 29 7.01 -2.35 -8.57
CA LEU A 29 6.75 -2.20 -7.15
C LEU A 29 7.64 -3.11 -6.31
N ALA A 30 7.78 -4.38 -6.72
CA ALA A 30 8.61 -5.35 -6.03
C ALA A 30 10.08 -4.91 -6.01
N LEU A 31 10.58 -4.42 -7.15
CA LEU A 31 11.95 -3.92 -7.27
C LEU A 31 12.19 -2.73 -6.33
N VAL A 32 11.31 -1.72 -6.35
CA VAL A 32 11.49 -0.50 -5.54
C VAL A 32 11.32 -0.77 -4.05
N LEU A 33 10.39 -1.64 -3.67
CA LEU A 33 10.10 -1.98 -2.27
C LEU A 33 10.99 -3.12 -1.73
N ASN A 34 11.96 -3.57 -2.52
CA ASN A 34 12.89 -4.65 -2.23
C ASN A 34 12.18 -5.93 -1.74
N THR A 35 11.31 -6.47 -2.59
CA THR A 35 10.51 -7.67 -2.33
C THR A 35 10.22 -8.42 -3.64
N THR A 36 9.25 -9.33 -3.65
CA THR A 36 8.81 -10.06 -4.86
C THR A 36 7.41 -9.63 -5.32
N PRO A 37 7.08 -9.80 -6.61
CA PRO A 37 5.73 -9.52 -7.13
C PRO A 37 4.63 -10.28 -6.38
N ASP A 38 4.91 -11.52 -5.96
CA ASP A 38 3.97 -12.34 -5.17
C ASP A 38 3.64 -11.70 -3.82
N VAL A 39 4.62 -11.10 -3.16
CA VAL A 39 4.40 -10.40 -1.88
C VAL A 39 3.56 -9.16 -2.08
N ILE A 40 3.82 -8.38 -3.14
CA ILE A 40 2.99 -7.23 -3.50
C ILE A 40 1.56 -7.70 -3.76
N ALA A 41 1.38 -8.73 -4.58
CA ALA A 41 0.07 -9.31 -4.91
C ALA A 41 -0.70 -9.76 -3.65
N GLN A 42 -0.03 -10.45 -2.73
CA GLN A 42 -0.62 -10.89 -1.46
C GLN A 42 -1.05 -9.70 -0.59
N SER A 43 -0.20 -8.69 -0.45
CA SER A 43 -0.48 -7.51 0.38
C SER A 43 -1.67 -6.70 -0.17
N ILE A 44 -1.70 -6.42 -1.48
CA ILE A 44 -2.83 -5.70 -2.10
C ILE A 44 -4.13 -6.53 -2.13
N ALA A 45 -4.02 -7.86 -2.04
CA ALA A 45 -5.14 -8.77 -1.84
C ALA A 45 -5.61 -8.87 -0.37
N MET A 46 -5.12 -8.01 0.52
CA MET A 46 -5.42 -7.98 1.96
C MET A 46 -4.97 -9.24 2.72
N HIS A 47 -3.91 -9.88 2.25
CA HIS A 47 -3.22 -10.98 2.92
C HIS A 47 -1.74 -10.68 3.13
N PRO A 48 -1.37 -9.53 3.74
CA PRO A 48 0.03 -9.20 3.91
C PRO A 48 0.72 -10.11 4.93
N ARG A 49 2.04 -10.23 4.82
CA ARG A 49 2.86 -10.93 5.82
C ARG A 49 2.95 -10.11 7.10
N ARG A 50 2.97 -8.78 6.94
CA ARG A 50 2.96 -7.81 8.04
C ARG A 50 1.92 -6.74 7.78
N ILE A 51 1.24 -6.26 8.81
CA ILE A 51 0.23 -5.21 8.64
C ILE A 51 0.81 -3.93 8.02
N GLU A 52 2.11 -3.67 8.21
CA GLU A 52 2.82 -2.54 7.62
C GLU A 52 2.98 -2.62 6.09
N ASP A 53 2.97 -3.81 5.48
CA ASP A 53 3.22 -3.97 4.04
C ASP A 53 2.22 -3.15 3.22
N ASN A 54 0.95 -3.15 3.62
CA ASN A 54 -0.09 -2.35 2.97
C ASN A 54 0.16 -0.85 3.12
N TRP A 55 0.64 -0.40 4.28
CA TRP A 55 0.97 1.01 4.52
C TRP A 55 2.18 1.45 3.69
N ILE A 56 3.20 0.60 3.57
CA ILE A 56 4.38 0.86 2.75
C ILE A 56 3.98 1.04 1.28
N ILE A 57 3.20 0.10 0.73
CA ILE A 57 2.75 0.16 -0.69
C ILE A 57 1.87 1.39 -0.91
N ARG A 58 0.92 1.67 -0.01
CA ARG A 58 0.07 2.85 -0.07
C ARG A 58 0.89 4.13 -0.13
N ASN A 59 1.82 4.31 0.82
CA ASN A 59 2.60 5.53 0.95
C ASN A 59 3.49 5.73 -0.29
N PHE A 60 4.08 4.65 -0.79
CA PHE A 60 4.83 4.67 -2.04
C PHE A 60 3.95 5.12 -3.22
N LEU A 61 2.78 4.50 -3.43
CA LEU A 61 1.88 4.86 -4.53
C LEU A 61 1.42 6.31 -4.45
N MET A 62 1.00 6.77 -3.26
CA MET A 62 0.57 8.15 -3.06
C MET A 62 1.69 9.15 -3.40
N LYS A 63 2.91 8.87 -2.93
CA LYS A 63 4.07 9.71 -3.23
C LYS A 63 4.42 9.69 -4.70
N TYR A 64 4.54 8.50 -5.31
CA TYR A 64 4.88 8.34 -6.72
C TYR A 64 3.87 9.05 -7.62
N MET A 65 2.57 8.88 -7.36
CA MET A 65 1.52 9.51 -8.15
C MET A 65 1.55 11.03 -7.99
N ALA A 66 1.73 11.55 -6.77
CA ALA A 66 1.87 12.99 -6.54
C ALA A 66 3.10 13.58 -7.25
N ASP A 67 4.25 12.92 -7.16
CA ASP A 67 5.50 13.35 -7.78
C ASP A 67 5.40 13.35 -9.34
N ASN A 68 4.53 12.51 -9.91
CA ASN A 68 4.27 12.42 -11.35
C ASN A 68 3.00 13.17 -11.82
N GLY A 69 2.34 13.92 -10.95
CA GLY A 69 1.12 14.67 -11.30
C GLY A 69 -0.09 13.79 -11.66
N ILE A 70 -0.13 12.54 -11.17
CA ILE A 70 -1.22 11.58 -11.37
C ILE A 70 -2.21 11.68 -10.20
N GLU A 71 -3.50 11.80 -10.50
CA GLU A 71 -4.54 11.86 -9.46
C GLU A 71 -4.76 10.50 -8.78
N VAL A 72 -4.62 10.51 -7.45
CA VAL A 72 -4.77 9.33 -6.59
C VAL A 72 -6.24 9.03 -6.32
N VAL A 73 -6.64 7.77 -6.40
CA VAL A 73 -7.88 7.29 -5.78
C VAL A 73 -7.66 7.21 -4.28
N PRO A 74 -8.37 8.02 -3.47
CA PRO A 74 -8.12 8.09 -2.04
C PRO A 74 -8.46 6.76 -1.37
N PHE A 75 -7.59 6.35 -0.45
CA PHE A 75 -7.86 5.18 0.38
C PHE A 75 -8.91 5.49 1.43
N THR A 76 -9.93 4.66 1.57
CA THR A 76 -11.01 4.87 2.55
C THR A 76 -10.81 4.15 3.87
N ALA A 77 -9.95 3.12 3.89
CA ALA A 77 -9.65 2.36 5.10
C ALA A 77 -8.25 2.65 5.67
N LEU A 78 -7.28 2.95 4.80
CA LEU A 78 -5.92 3.35 5.18
C LEU A 78 -5.83 4.88 5.22
N LEU A 79 -6.42 5.48 6.26
CA LEU A 79 -6.57 6.92 6.42
C LEU A 79 -5.59 7.51 7.44
N GLY A 80 -5.41 8.83 7.38
CA GLY A 80 -4.65 9.56 8.41
C GLY A 80 -3.15 9.32 8.38
N ASP A 81 -2.51 9.63 9.51
CA ASP A 81 -1.10 9.40 9.77
C ASP A 81 -0.91 8.02 10.40
N TYR A 82 0.02 7.24 9.86
CA TYR A 82 0.28 5.90 10.38
C TYR A 82 0.93 5.92 11.76
N HIS A 83 1.58 7.02 12.17
CA HIS A 83 2.13 7.21 13.51
C HIS A 83 1.05 7.18 14.61
N ASP A 84 -0.21 7.47 14.26
CA ASP A 84 -1.33 7.44 15.21
C ASP A 84 -1.80 6.00 15.53
N TYR A 85 -1.35 5.00 14.75
CA TYR A 85 -1.74 3.61 14.96
C TYR A 85 -0.73 2.87 15.82
N TRP A 86 -1.07 2.70 17.11
CA TRP A 86 -0.26 1.97 18.10
C TRP A 86 0.15 0.54 17.70
N PHE A 87 -0.54 -0.08 16.74
CA PHE A 87 -0.31 -1.44 16.28
C PHE A 87 0.64 -1.55 15.08
N LEU A 88 1.10 -0.42 14.53
CA LEU A 88 2.12 -0.36 13.47
C LEU A 88 3.50 -0.09 14.08
N ASP A 89 4.54 -0.69 13.51
CA ASP A 89 5.92 -0.23 13.72
C ASP A 89 6.22 0.90 12.72
N ASP A 90 6.21 2.15 13.21
CA ASP A 90 6.47 3.36 12.44
C ASP A 90 7.80 3.29 11.67
N ARG A 91 8.87 2.80 12.31
CA ARG A 91 10.20 2.66 11.69
C ARG A 91 10.18 1.73 10.48
N VAL A 92 9.29 0.73 10.47
CA VAL A 92 9.16 -0.20 9.35
C VAL A 92 8.45 0.48 8.18
N VAL A 93 7.41 1.25 8.47
CA VAL A 93 6.68 2.03 7.45
C VAL A 93 7.58 3.14 6.88
N GLU A 94 8.30 3.87 7.73
CA GLU A 94 9.26 4.91 7.34
C GLU A 94 10.39 4.40 6.45
N ARG A 95 10.90 3.20 6.74
CA ARG A 95 11.94 2.57 5.92
C ARG A 95 11.46 2.33 4.49
N GLY A 96 10.16 2.13 4.28
CA GLY A 96 9.57 1.97 2.94
C GLY A 96 10.02 0.70 2.21
N LEU A 97 10.54 -0.29 2.94
CA LEU A 97 11.02 -1.57 2.37
C LEU A 97 10.34 -2.75 3.05
N ILE A 98 9.86 -3.69 2.24
CA ILE A 98 9.12 -4.87 2.69
C ILE A 98 10.08 -5.99 3.07
N GLY A 99 11.07 -6.31 2.22
CA GLY A 99 12.06 -7.38 2.47
C GLY A 99 11.56 -8.78 2.14
#